data_AF-A0A2K8PB81-F1
#
_entry.id   AF-A0A2K8PB81-F1
#
_cell.length_a   1.000
_cell.length_b   1.000
_cell.length_c   1.000
_cell.angle_alpha   90.00
_cell.angle_beta   90.00
_cell.angle_gamma   90.00
#
_symmetry.space_group_name_H-M   'P 1'
#
loop_
_entity.id
_entity.type
_entity.pdbx_description
1 polymer ?
#
loop_
_entity_poly.entity_id
_entity_poly.type
_entity_poly.pdbx_seq_one_letter_code
_entity_poly.pdbx_strand_id
1 'polypeptide(L)'
;MPFPPAEIAKFRTITSDTLAKVDSGDQRAATSRVTDLETAWDDDQSTLEPKSEKAWSFLDGEIDRVLKAVRAPHPDKPTEVDALDALLTPSAEQPGDDGRPGASPCVGAVGCRAVPGA
;
A
#
# COMPACT_ATOMS: atom_id res chain seq x y z
N MET A 1 -7.29 10.87 -14.66
CA MET A 1 -6.15 10.56 -15.56
C MET A 1 -5.34 9.45 -14.90
N PRO A 2 -4.64 8.57 -15.65
CA PRO A 2 -3.70 7.65 -15.02
C PRO A 2 -2.59 8.45 -14.31
N PHE A 3 -2.08 7.92 -13.20
CA PHE A 3 -0.94 8.53 -12.51
C PHE A 3 0.30 8.56 -13.40
N PRO A 4 1.24 9.51 -13.16
CA PRO A 4 2.47 9.58 -13.93
C PRO A 4 3.23 8.24 -13.87
N PRO A 5 3.73 7.69 -15.00
CA PRO A 5 4.42 6.41 -15.00
C PRO A 5 5.66 6.37 -14.09
N ALA A 6 6.32 7.51 -13.88
CA ALA A 6 7.47 7.62 -12.98
C ALA A 6 7.10 7.36 -11.51
N GLU A 7 5.97 7.89 -11.03
CA GLU A 7 5.51 7.66 -9.66
C GLU A 7 5.09 6.20 -9.46
N ILE A 8 4.39 5.62 -10.45
CA ILE A 8 4.05 4.19 -10.41
C ILE A 8 5.32 3.31 -10.42
N ALA A 9 6.32 3.64 -11.23
CA ALA A 9 7.58 2.90 -11.26
C ALA A 9 8.35 2.99 -9.93
N LYS A 10 8.30 4.14 -9.26
CA LYS A 10 8.87 4.35 -7.92
C LYS A 10 8.25 3.37 -6.92
N PHE A 11 6.92 3.32 -6.81
CA PHE A 11 6.24 2.38 -5.90
C PHE A 11 6.56 0.93 -6.22
N ARG A 12 6.47 0.53 -7.51
CA ARG A 12 6.79 -0.84 -7.95
C ARG A 12 8.21 -1.27 -7.61
N THR A 13 9.17 -0.35 -7.68
CA THR A 13 10.57 -0.63 -7.31
C THR A 13 10.68 -0.96 -5.82
N ILE A 14 10.07 -0.14 -4.95
CA ILE A 14 10.10 -0.37 -3.50
C ILE A 14 9.37 -1.67 -3.14
N THR A 15 8.22 -1.96 -3.78
CA THR A 15 7.48 -3.21 -3.60
C THR A 15 8.31 -4.43 -4.01
N SER A 16 8.97 -4.38 -5.18
CA SER A 16 9.84 -5.46 -5.66
C SER A 16 11.04 -5.69 -4.74
N ASP A 17 11.64 -4.61 -4.22
CA ASP A 17 12.74 -4.72 -3.25
C ASP A 17 12.24 -5.35 -1.94
N THR A 18 11.05 -4.98 -1.48
CA THR A 18 10.42 -5.57 -0.28
C THR A 18 10.18 -7.06 -0.47
N LEU A 19 9.66 -7.47 -1.63
CA LEU A 19 9.47 -8.87 -1.99
C LEU A 19 10.79 -9.65 -1.94
N ALA A 20 11.86 -9.11 -2.53
CA ALA A 20 13.18 -9.75 -2.47
C ALA A 20 13.69 -9.93 -1.03
N LYS A 21 13.38 -9.00 -0.10
CA LYS A 21 13.71 -9.13 1.32
C LYS A 21 12.90 -10.22 2.01
N VAL A 22 11.58 -10.25 1.81
CA VAL A 22 10.68 -11.32 2.28
C VAL A 22 11.17 -12.68 1.77
N ASP A 23 11.55 -12.75 0.50
CA ASP A 23 12.04 -14.00 -0.10
C ASP A 23 13.32 -14.52 0.54
N SER A 24 14.23 -13.61 0.87
CA SER A 24 15.48 -13.92 1.57
C SER A 24 15.32 -14.23 3.06
N GLY A 25 14.11 -14.05 3.63
CA GLY A 25 13.85 -14.19 5.06
C GLY A 25 14.35 -13.01 5.91
N ASP A 26 14.74 -11.90 5.29
CA ASP A 26 15.19 -10.69 5.99
C ASP A 26 13.99 -9.80 6.35
N GLN A 27 13.22 -10.26 7.34
CA GLN A 27 12.00 -9.57 7.77
C GLN A 27 12.26 -8.13 8.21
N ARG A 28 13.38 -7.89 8.91
CA ARG A 28 13.73 -6.55 9.38
C ARG A 28 13.97 -5.60 8.20
N ALA A 29 14.67 -6.04 7.16
CA ALA A 29 14.85 -5.23 5.97
C ALA A 29 13.55 -5.08 5.17
N ALA A 30 12.69 -6.11 5.11
CA ALA A 30 11.37 -6.01 4.49
C ALA A 30 10.50 -4.94 5.18
N THR A 31 10.44 -4.95 6.52
CA THR A 31 9.72 -3.92 7.30
C THR A 31 10.29 -2.52 7.08
N SER A 32 11.62 -2.38 6.99
CA SER A 32 12.22 -1.09 6.65
C SER A 32 11.81 -0.63 5.25
N ARG A 33 11.86 -1.53 4.26
CA ARG A 33 11.58 -1.18 2.87
C ARG A 33 10.11 -0.89 2.62
N VAL A 34 9.19 -1.60 3.28
CA VAL A 34 7.76 -1.29 3.21
C VAL A 34 7.43 0.05 3.88
N THR A 35 8.27 0.54 4.80
CA THR A 35 8.15 1.89 5.37
C THR A 35 8.57 2.97 4.37
N ASP A 36 9.58 2.69 3.55
CA ASP A 36 9.93 3.58 2.44
C ASP A 36 8.78 3.68 1.42
N LEU A 37 8.01 2.59 1.22
CA LEU A 37 6.84 2.58 0.33
C LEU A 37 5.75 3.51 0.86
N GLU A 38 5.37 3.36 2.14
CA GLU A 38 4.40 4.22 2.83
C GLU A 38 4.83 5.70 2.78
N THR A 39 6.11 5.97 3.07
CA THR A 39 6.64 7.35 3.04
C THR A 39 6.54 7.95 1.63
N ALA A 40 6.96 7.21 0.60
CA ALA A 40 6.91 7.70 -0.77
C ALA A 40 5.46 7.90 -1.26
N TRP A 41 4.51 7.09 -0.77
CA TRP A 41 3.08 7.21 -1.06
C TRP A 41 2.48 8.46 -0.43
N ASP A 42 2.72 8.67 0.86
CA ASP A 42 2.24 9.84 1.61
C ASP A 42 2.79 11.15 1.04
N ASP A 43 4.08 11.18 0.69
CA ASP A 43 4.73 12.35 0.08
C ASP A 43 4.06 12.77 -1.24
N ASP A 44 3.54 11.80 -1.99
CA ASP A 44 2.92 12.02 -3.29
C ASP A 44 1.43 12.38 -3.21
N GLN A 45 0.78 12.21 -2.04
CA GLN A 45 -0.67 12.38 -1.88
C GLN A 45 -1.20 13.67 -2.49
N SER A 46 -0.60 14.79 -2.09
CA SER A 46 -1.03 16.13 -2.53
C SER A 46 -0.98 16.32 -4.05
N THR A 47 -0.21 15.49 -4.76
CA THR A 47 -0.04 15.56 -6.21
C THR A 47 -0.85 14.48 -6.96
N LEU A 48 -1.06 13.30 -6.36
CA LEU A 48 -1.73 12.17 -6.99
C LEU A 48 -3.22 12.14 -6.70
N GLU A 49 -3.65 12.36 -5.47
CA GLU A 49 -5.06 12.30 -5.06
C GLU A 49 -5.95 13.21 -5.94
N PRO A 50 -5.62 14.50 -6.18
CA PRO A 50 -6.44 15.37 -7.01
C PRO A 50 -6.48 14.97 -8.49
N LYS A 51 -5.56 14.13 -8.97
CA LYS A 51 -5.54 13.67 -10.38
C LYS A 51 -6.59 12.59 -10.63
N SER A 52 -6.90 11.79 -9.60
CA SER A 52 -7.92 10.74 -9.65
C SER A 52 -8.14 10.10 -8.27
N GLU A 53 -9.12 10.56 -7.51
CA GLU A 53 -9.53 9.97 -6.22
C GLU A 53 -9.76 8.45 -6.32
N LYS A 54 -10.44 7.99 -7.39
CA LYS A 54 -10.68 6.54 -7.61
C LYS A 54 -9.37 5.73 -7.70
N ALA A 55 -8.36 6.27 -8.38
CA ALA A 55 -7.08 5.56 -8.55
C ALA A 55 -6.24 5.66 -7.28
N TRP A 56 -6.36 6.79 -6.58
CA TRP A 56 -5.77 6.99 -5.27
C TRP A 56 -6.30 5.95 -4.28
N SER A 57 -7.62 5.90 -4.03
CA SER A 57 -8.21 4.95 -3.08
C SER A 57 -7.98 3.48 -3.44
N PHE A 58 -7.87 3.16 -4.73
CA PHE A 58 -7.52 1.80 -5.15
C PHE A 58 -6.08 1.45 -4.76
N LEU A 59 -5.12 2.31 -5.09
CA LEU A 59 -3.71 2.09 -4.78
C LEU A 59 -3.46 2.12 -3.26
N ASP A 60 -4.13 3.03 -2.54
CA ASP A 60 -4.15 3.13 -1.08
C ASP A 60 -4.50 1.77 -0.44
N GLY A 61 -5.60 1.16 -0.86
CA GLY A 61 -6.05 -0.12 -0.32
C GLY A 61 -5.09 -1.29 -0.61
N GLU A 62 -4.42 -1.30 -1.76
CA GLU A 62 -3.40 -2.31 -2.07
C GLU A 62 -2.12 -2.10 -1.23
N ILE A 63 -1.69 -0.84 -1.05
CA ILE A 63 -0.56 -0.50 -0.18
C ILE A 63 -0.88 -0.87 1.28
N ASP A 64 -2.08 -0.58 1.76
CA ASP A 64 -2.55 -0.98 3.10
C ASP A 64 -2.48 -2.49 3.33
N ARG A 65 -2.88 -3.29 2.33
CA ARG A 65 -2.77 -4.77 2.41
C ARG A 65 -1.33 -5.21 2.56
N VAL A 66 -0.42 -4.62 1.78
CA VAL A 66 1.02 -4.90 1.87
C VAL A 66 1.58 -4.51 3.24
N LEU A 67 1.29 -3.29 3.72
CA LEU A 67 1.75 -2.80 5.02
C LEU A 67 1.26 -3.70 6.16
N LYS A 68 -0.02 -4.10 6.12
CA LYS A 68 -0.61 -4.98 7.11
C LYS A 68 0.01 -6.38 7.11
N ALA A 69 0.29 -6.95 5.94
CA ALA A 69 0.91 -8.27 5.84
C ALA A 69 2.35 -8.24 6.38
N VAL A 70 3.17 -7.31 5.89
CA VAL A 70 4.61 -7.24 6.23
C VAL A 70 4.88 -6.81 7.66
N ARG A 71 3.96 -6.02 8.26
CA ARG A 71 4.08 -5.52 9.64
C ARG A 71 3.21 -6.28 10.63
N ALA A 72 2.64 -7.43 10.25
CA ALA A 72 1.88 -8.25 11.17
C ALA A 72 2.72 -8.62 12.42
N PRO A 73 2.13 -8.75 13.62
CA PRO A 73 2.86 -9.16 14.82
C PRO A 73 3.57 -10.52 14.65
N HIS A 74 2.99 -11.38 13.82
CA HIS A 74 3.53 -12.66 13.39
C HIS A 74 3.38 -12.72 11.86
N PRO A 75 4.36 -12.18 11.10
CA PRO A 75 4.29 -12.17 9.65
C PRO A 75 4.31 -13.59 9.09
N ASP A 76 3.47 -13.83 8.10
CA ASP A 76 3.36 -15.09 7.36
C ASP A 76 3.86 -14.86 5.95
N LYS A 77 4.98 -15.51 5.59
CA LYS A 77 5.66 -15.30 4.30
C LYS A 77 4.74 -15.48 3.08
N PRO A 78 3.92 -16.54 2.97
CA PRO A 78 2.94 -16.64 1.88
C PRO A 78 2.03 -15.42 1.78
N THR A 79 1.43 -14.99 2.89
CA THR A 79 0.54 -13.82 2.91
C THR A 79 1.24 -12.52 2.48
N GLU A 80 2.50 -12.33 2.88
CA GLU A 80 3.31 -11.19 2.47
C GLU A 80 3.61 -11.20 0.97
N VAL A 81 4.02 -12.36 0.44
CA VAL A 81 4.31 -12.54 -0.98
C VAL A 81 3.04 -12.30 -1.81
N ASP A 82 1.90 -12.90 -1.43
CA ASP A 82 0.62 -12.69 -2.12
C ASP A 82 0.22 -11.20 -2.17
N ALA A 83 0.37 -10.47 -1.07
CA ALA A 83 0.06 -9.03 -1.04
C ALA A 83 1.01 -8.21 -1.93
N LEU A 84 2.32 -8.53 -1.90
CA LEU A 84 3.33 -7.83 -2.70
C LEU A 84 3.16 -8.11 -4.20
N ASP A 85 2.89 -9.36 -4.58
CA ASP A 85 2.61 -9.75 -5.98
C ASP A 85 1.31 -9.13 -6.50
N ALA A 86 0.27 -9.02 -5.66
CA ALA A 86 -0.96 -8.33 -6.01
C ALA A 86 -0.68 -6.85 -6.37
N LEU A 87 0.09 -6.12 -5.56
CA LEU A 87 0.47 -4.74 -5.83
C LEU A 87 1.39 -4.59 -7.07
N LEU A 88 2.21 -5.61 -7.37
CA LEU A 88 3.05 -5.64 -8.58
C LEU A 88 2.27 -6.01 -9.84
N THR A 89 1.12 -6.66 -9.71
CA THR A 89 0.31 -7.08 -10.85
C THR A 89 -0.53 -5.90 -11.35
N PRO A 90 -0.47 -5.54 -12.65
CA PRO A 90 -1.39 -4.56 -13.21
C PRO A 90 -2.81 -5.14 -13.14
N SER A 91 -3.63 -4.64 -12.22
CA SER A 91 -4.97 -5.16 -12.02
C SER A 91 -5.86 -4.94 -13.25
N ALA A 92 -6.10 -6.03 -13.99
CA ALA A 92 -7.37 -6.21 -14.67
C ALA A 92 -8.37 -6.62 -13.59
N GLU A 93 -9.18 -5.65 -13.14
CA GLU A 93 -10.44 -5.80 -12.37
C GLU A 93 -10.59 -7.10 -11.55
N GLN A 94 -10.35 -7.04 -10.25
CA GLN A 94 -10.66 -8.15 -9.34
C GLN A 94 -12.16 -8.14 -8.97
N PRO A 95 -12.89 -9.26 -9.11
CA PRO A 95 -14.27 -9.35 -8.61
C PRO A 95 -14.29 -9.30 -7.09
N GLY A 96 -15.31 -8.60 -6.56
CA GLY A 96 -15.38 -8.07 -5.20
C GLY A 96 -15.23 -9.08 -4.06
N ASP A 97 -14.61 -8.58 -2.99
CA ASP A 97 -14.51 -9.20 -1.67
C ASP A 97 -15.91 -9.28 -1.02
N ASP A 98 -16.39 -10.50 -0.81
CA ASP A 98 -17.65 -10.81 -0.14
C ASP A 98 -17.45 -10.66 1.39
N GLY A 99 -17.79 -9.47 1.91
CA GLY A 99 -18.50 -9.39 3.18
C GLY A 99 -17.71 -9.60 4.48
N ARG A 100 -16.44 -9.17 4.59
CA ARG A 100 -15.85 -8.95 5.92
C ARG A 100 -16.01 -7.50 6.35
N PRO A 101 -16.66 -7.20 7.50
CA PRO A 101 -16.79 -5.81 7.95
C PRO A 101 -15.43 -5.27 8.36
N GLY A 102 -14.78 -4.58 7.41
CA GLY A 102 -13.61 -3.75 7.64
C GLY A 102 -14.01 -2.41 8.25
N ALA A 103 -14.54 -2.45 9.47
CA ALA A 103 -14.37 -1.29 10.34
C ALA A 103 -12.93 -1.34 10.83
N SER A 104 -12.06 -0.49 10.28
CA SER A 104 -10.88 -0.08 11.02
C SER A 104 -10.79 1.44 10.97
N PRO A 105 -10.86 2.10 12.14
CA PRO A 105 -10.64 3.53 12.22
C PRO A 105 -9.18 3.80 11.85
N CYS A 106 -8.93 4.98 11.30
CA CYS A 106 -7.61 5.54 11.05
C CYS A 106 -6.64 5.15 12.19
N VAL A 107 -5.59 4.38 11.90
CA VAL A 107 -4.55 4.09 12.89
C VAL A 107 -3.18 4.36 12.26
N GLY A 108 -2.64 5.54 12.57
CA GLY A 108 -1.30 5.98 12.15
C GLY A 108 -1.26 7.46 11.76
N ALA A 109 -1.31 8.36 12.73
CA ALA A 109 -1.19 9.81 12.54
C ALA A 109 0.18 10.19 11.94
N VAL A 110 0.26 11.08 10.94
CA VAL A 110 0.25 12.56 11.08
C VAL A 110 -0.45 13.19 9.87
N GLY A 111 -1.55 13.93 10.08
CA GLY A 111 -1.99 14.91 9.05
C GLY A 111 -3.49 15.13 8.82
N CYS A 112 -4.41 14.35 9.40
CA CYS A 112 -5.84 14.58 9.15
C CYS A 112 -6.39 15.76 9.95
N ARG A 113 -6.47 16.94 9.32
CA ARG A 113 -7.22 18.09 9.84
C ARG A 113 -8.72 17.84 9.67
N ALA A 114 -9.44 17.78 10.78
CA ALA A 114 -10.89 17.64 10.81
C ALA A 114 -11.59 18.80 10.08
N VAL A 115 -12.53 18.48 9.20
CA VAL A 115 -13.53 19.42 8.68
C VAL A 115 -14.71 19.46 9.66
N PRO A 116 -15.07 20.60 10.27
CA PRO A 116 -16.23 20.67 11.15
C PRO A 116 -17.53 20.77 10.31
N GLY A 117 -18.42 19.78 10.49
CA GLY A 117 -19.79 19.79 9.99
C GLY A 117 -20.75 20.36 11.05
N ALA A 118 -21.73 21.13 10.57
CA ALA A 118 -22.75 21.86 11.31
C ALA A 118 -23.78 20.97 12.03
#